data_AF-A0A1R1S847-F1
#
_entry.id   AF-A0A1R1S847-F1
#
_cell.length_a   1.000
_cell.length_b   1.000
_cell.length_c   1.000
_cell.angle_alpha   90.00
_cell.angle_beta   90.00
_cell.angle_gamma   90.00
#
_symmetry.space_group_name_H-M   'P 1'
#
loop_
_entity.id
_entity.type
_entity.pdbx_description
1 polymer ?
#
loop_
_entity_poly.entity_id
_entity_poly.type
_entity_poly.pdbx_seq_one_letter_code
_entity_poly.pdbx_strand_id
1 'polypeptide(L)'
;MKLFGPDRQRVGYADQEWSVWVSGMDDIHDKDSLAEALELANELNATFADLHTRDGNEFSPTCYAVVLHHGYAWTQATEHAHRIDCGHPGCVSCYINRDEPQAGAA
;
A
#
# COMPACT_ATOMS: atom_id res chain seq x y z
N MET A 1 7.35 -10.41 9.70
CA MET A 1 6.17 -9.59 9.35
C MET A 1 5.44 -10.24 8.18
N LYS A 2 4.11 -10.41 8.26
CA LYS A 2 3.30 -10.95 7.15
C LYS A 2 2.53 -9.79 6.52
N LEU A 3 2.91 -9.36 5.32
CA LEU A 3 2.26 -8.23 4.64
C LEU A 3 1.03 -8.64 3.83
N PHE A 4 1.03 -9.83 3.26
CA PHE A 4 -0.03 -10.32 2.38
C PHE A 4 -0.65 -11.62 2.91
N GLY A 5 -1.85 -11.94 2.41
CA GLY A 5 -2.62 -13.12 2.82
C GLY A 5 -3.59 -12.87 3.98
N PRO A 6 -4.24 -13.92 4.48
CA PRO A 6 -5.35 -13.81 5.45
C PRO A 6 -4.91 -13.29 6.82
N ASP A 7 -3.69 -13.60 7.25
CA ASP A 7 -3.13 -13.16 8.54
C ASP A 7 -2.24 -11.91 8.38
N ARG A 8 -2.57 -11.05 7.41
CA ARG A 8 -1.76 -9.85 7.14
C ARG A 8 -1.77 -8.91 8.33
N GLN A 9 -0.62 -8.33 8.61
CA GLN A 9 -0.43 -7.35 9.66
C GLN A 9 -0.81 -5.96 9.14
N ARG A 10 -1.52 -5.19 9.96
CA ARG A 10 -1.71 -3.75 9.73
C ARG A 10 -0.43 -3.03 10.14
N VAL A 11 0.18 -2.32 9.20
CA VAL A 11 1.43 -1.56 9.41
C VAL A 11 1.20 -0.06 9.40
N GLY A 12 0.05 0.40 8.89
CA GLY A 12 -0.35 1.81 8.94
C GLY A 12 -1.66 2.06 9.68
N TYR A 13 -2.24 3.21 9.40
CA TYR A 13 -3.43 3.70 10.10
C TYR A 13 -4.72 3.27 9.41
N ALA A 14 -5.77 3.04 10.20
CA ALA A 14 -7.03 2.48 9.71
C ALA A 14 -7.94 3.52 9.03
N ASP A 15 -7.80 4.78 9.47
CA ASP A 15 -8.51 5.97 9.00
C ASP A 15 -7.97 6.52 7.68
N GLN A 16 -6.71 6.19 7.33
CA GLN A 16 -6.13 6.53 6.03
C GLN A 16 -6.53 5.50 4.97
N GLU A 17 -7.43 5.89 4.05
CA GLU A 17 -7.85 5.02 2.96
C GLU A 17 -6.65 4.58 2.13
N TRP A 18 -5.84 5.52 1.63
CA TRP A 18 -4.63 5.24 0.86
C TRP A 18 -3.41 5.85 1.54
N SER A 19 -2.34 5.08 1.64
CA SER A 19 -1.06 5.58 2.15
C SER A 19 0.11 4.79 1.57
N VAL A 20 1.33 5.31 1.74
CA VAL A 20 2.57 4.63 1.36
C VAL A 20 3.45 4.49 2.59
N TRP A 21 3.82 3.25 2.90
CA TRP A 21 4.77 2.93 3.97
C TRP A 21 6.12 2.53 3.39
N VAL A 22 7.21 3.04 3.97
CA VAL A 22 8.58 2.66 3.58
C VAL A 22 9.12 1.63 4.56
N SER A 23 9.43 0.43 4.06
CA SER A 23 9.90 -0.66 4.91
C SER A 23 11.21 -0.32 5.62
N GLY A 24 11.26 -0.55 6.93
CA GLY A 24 12.44 -0.23 7.75
C GLY A 24 12.51 1.22 8.22
N MET A 25 11.52 2.05 7.85
CA MET A 25 11.30 3.38 8.38
C MET A 25 9.93 3.44 9.05
N ASP A 26 9.83 4.18 10.16
CA ASP A 26 8.54 4.49 10.80
C ASP A 26 7.87 5.69 10.10
N ASP A 27 7.91 5.71 8.76
CA ASP A 27 7.36 6.80 7.94
C ASP A 27 6.20 6.28 7.07
N ILE A 28 5.08 6.98 7.15
CA ILE A 28 3.83 6.67 6.45
C ILE A 28 3.32 7.96 5.81
N HIS A 29 3.24 7.96 4.49
CA HIS A 29 2.76 9.09 3.71
C HIS A 29 1.29 8.90 3.38
N ASP A 30 0.44 9.76 3.94
CA ASP A 30 -0.99 9.81 3.63
C ASP A 30 -1.23 10.23 2.17
N LYS A 31 -2.28 9.69 1.55
CA LYS A 31 -2.65 9.96 0.14
C LYS A 31 -4.16 10.00 -0.06
N ASP A 32 -4.58 10.93 -0.91
CA ASP A 32 -6.00 11.14 -1.20
C ASP A 32 -6.56 10.11 -2.18
N SER A 33 -5.70 9.36 -2.89
CA SER A 33 -6.12 8.35 -3.85
C SER A 33 -5.12 7.22 -4.07
N LEU A 34 -5.62 6.07 -4.55
CA LEU A 34 -4.80 4.95 -5.02
C LEU A 34 -3.79 5.38 -6.10
N ALA A 35 -4.18 6.29 -7.00
CA ALA A 35 -3.32 6.74 -8.08
C ALA A 35 -2.07 7.46 -7.53
N GLU A 36 -2.26 8.39 -6.60
CA GLU A 36 -1.15 9.10 -5.95
C GLU A 36 -0.28 8.18 -5.09
N ALA A 37 -0.90 7.20 -4.41
CA ALA A 37 -0.16 6.21 -3.63
C ALA A 37 0.71 5.31 -4.53
N LEU A 38 0.18 4.86 -5.67
CA LEU A 38 0.94 4.09 -6.67
C LEU A 38 2.06 4.91 -7.28
N GLU A 39 1.82 6.18 -7.61
CA GLU A 39 2.82 7.09 -8.15
C GLU A 39 3.99 7.26 -7.18
N LEU A 40 3.72 7.64 -5.92
CA LEU A 40 4.75 7.80 -4.90
C LEU A 40 5.49 6.48 -4.64
N ALA A 41 4.78 5.36 -4.51
CA ALA A 41 5.42 4.07 -4.27
C ALA A 41 6.35 3.67 -5.44
N ASN A 42 5.95 3.97 -6.69
CA ASN A 42 6.78 3.72 -7.85
C ASN A 42 8.05 4.61 -7.87
N GLU A 43 7.91 5.90 -7.59
CA GLU A 43 9.04 6.85 -7.50
C GLU A 43 10.06 6.43 -6.44
N LEU A 44 9.57 6.09 -5.24
CA LEU A 44 10.43 5.66 -4.13
C LEU A 44 11.11 4.32 -4.44
N ASN A 45 10.38 3.32 -4.96
CA ASN A 45 10.97 2.03 -5.31
C ASN A 45 12.01 2.16 -6.43
N ALA A 46 11.78 3.02 -7.42
CA ALA A 46 12.78 3.31 -8.45
C ALA A 46 14.04 3.94 -7.84
N THR A 47 13.86 4.88 -6.91
CA THR A 47 14.97 5.52 -6.18
C THR A 47 15.75 4.52 -5.33
N PHE A 48 15.07 3.64 -4.59
CA PHE A 48 15.72 2.62 -3.76
C PHE A 48 16.48 1.60 -4.62
N ALA A 49 15.93 1.21 -5.77
CA ALA A 49 16.60 0.29 -6.69
C ALA A 49 17.89 0.90 -7.28
N ASP A 50 17.86 2.18 -7.68
CA ASP A 50 19.05 2.90 -8.17
C ASP A 50 20.10 3.04 -7.06
N LEU A 51 19.70 3.42 -5.83
CA LEU A 51 20.60 3.51 -4.68
C LEU A 51 21.27 2.16 -4.37
N HIS A 52 20.50 1.07 -4.35
CA HIS A 52 21.02 -0.27 -4.10
C HIS A 52 22.03 -0.69 -5.17
N THR A 53 21.76 -0.37 -6.44
CA THR A 53 22.67 -0.66 -7.57
C THR A 53 23.99 0.11 -7.45
N ARG A 54 23.97 1.36 -6.97
CA ARG A 54 25.16 2.21 -6.81
C ARG A 54 26.03 1.82 -5.62
N ASP A 55 25.41 1.39 -4.52
CA ASP A 55 26.13 1.00 -3.32
C ASP A 55 26.89 -0.33 -3.52
N GLY A 56 26.31 -1.27 -4.29
CA GLY A 56 26.99 -2.51 -4.71
C GLY A 56 27.32 -3.48 -3.57
N ASN A 57 26.88 -3.18 -2.35
CA ASN A 57 27.08 -4.00 -1.16
C ASN A 57 25.88 -4.93 -0.95
N GLU A 58 26.14 -6.24 -0.94
CA GLU A 58 25.12 -7.27 -0.73
C GLU A 58 24.48 -7.23 0.67
N PHE A 59 25.14 -6.59 1.65
CA PHE A 59 24.66 -6.47 3.02
C PHE A 59 23.86 -5.20 3.28
N SER A 60 23.70 -4.33 2.29
CA SER A 60 22.96 -3.09 2.48
C SER A 60 21.46 -3.36 2.59
N PRO A 61 20.79 -2.76 3.59
CA PRO A 61 19.37 -3.01 3.82
C PRO A 61 18.55 -2.58 2.62
N THR A 62 17.65 -3.44 2.17
CA THR A 62 16.72 -3.14 1.08
C THR A 62 15.47 -2.46 1.63
N CYS A 63 15.15 -1.30 1.07
CA CYS A 63 13.92 -0.57 1.37
C CYS A 63 12.90 -0.79 0.26
N TYR A 64 11.62 -0.87 0.63
CA TYR A 64 10.49 -0.96 -0.27
C TYR A 64 9.43 0.05 0.13
N ALA A 65 8.91 0.81 -0.82
CA ALA A 65 7.69 1.57 -0.65
C ALA A 65 6.49 0.68 -0.98
N VAL A 66 5.60 0.51 -0.01
CA VAL A 66 4.44 -0.39 -0.08
C VAL A 66 3.18 0.45 0.01
N VAL A 67 2.32 0.33 -1.00
CA VAL A 67 0.97 0.94 -0.95
C VAL A 67 0.15 0.22 0.09
N LEU A 68 -0.53 1.00 0.94
CA LEU A 68 -1.45 0.53 1.95
C LEU A 68 -2.89 0.95 1.59
N HIS A 69 -3.83 0.08 1.92
CA HIS A 69 -5.27 0.38 1.93
C HIS A 69 -5.81 0.17 3.34
N HIS A 70 -6.28 1.23 4.00
CA HIS A 70 -6.61 1.23 5.43
C HIS A 70 -5.50 0.61 6.29
N GLY A 71 -4.24 0.95 6.02
CA GLY A 71 -3.09 0.49 6.80
C GLY A 71 -2.65 -0.96 6.56
N TYR A 72 -3.30 -1.71 5.68
CA TYR A 72 -2.85 -3.04 5.25
C TYR A 72 -2.11 -2.96 3.92
N ALA A 73 -1.05 -3.74 3.75
CA ALA A 73 -0.35 -3.80 2.46
C ALA A 73 -1.31 -4.25 1.35
N TRP A 74 -1.37 -3.45 0.31
CA TRP A 74 -2.33 -3.58 -0.76
C TRP A 74 -1.68 -4.18 -2.00
N THR A 75 -2.38 -5.13 -2.62
CA THR A 75 -2.18 -5.47 -4.03
C THR A 75 -3.54 -5.75 -4.63
N GLN A 76 -3.71 -5.40 -5.91
CA GLN A 76 -4.94 -5.69 -6.64
C GLN A 76 -5.33 -7.17 -6.54
N ALA A 77 -4.37 -8.09 -6.70
CA ALA A 77 -4.64 -9.53 -6.65
C ALA A 77 -5.10 -9.99 -5.26
N THR A 78 -4.47 -9.50 -4.18
CA THR A 78 -4.84 -9.88 -2.81
C THR A 78 -6.23 -9.38 -2.47
N GLU A 79 -6.50 -8.10 -2.70
CA GLU A 79 -7.82 -7.53 -2.37
C GLU A 79 -8.93 -8.14 -3.23
N HIS A 80 -8.66 -8.45 -4.50
CA HIS A 80 -9.62 -9.14 -5.36
C HIS A 80 -9.93 -10.56 -4.86
N ALA A 81 -8.91 -11.32 -4.43
CA ALA A 81 -9.11 -12.66 -3.87
C ALA A 81 -9.97 -12.63 -2.59
N HIS A 82 -9.87 -11.56 -1.81
CA HIS A 82 -10.66 -11.34 -0.60
C HIS A 82 -11.99 -10.62 -0.84
N ARG A 83 -12.30 -10.24 -2.10
CA ARG A 83 -13.52 -9.49 -2.48
C ARG A 83 -13.67 -8.17 -1.72
N ILE A 84 -12.56 -7.46 -1.47
CA ILE A 84 -12.50 -6.12 -0.86
C ILE A 84 -12.16 -5.09 -1.96
N ASP A 85 -11.61 -3.90 -1.65
CA ASP A 85 -11.28 -2.89 -2.66
C ASP A 85 -10.01 -3.25 -3.44
N CYS A 86 -10.19 -3.83 -4.62
CA CYS A 86 -9.09 -4.17 -5.52
C CYS A 86 -8.61 -3.02 -6.42
N GLY A 87 -9.09 -1.80 -6.21
CA GLY A 87 -8.69 -0.59 -6.93
C GLY A 87 -9.16 -0.52 -8.38
N HIS A 88 -9.85 -1.53 -8.90
CA HIS A 88 -10.36 -1.53 -10.27
C HIS A 88 -11.74 -0.84 -10.34
N PRO A 89 -11.88 0.27 -11.10
CA PRO A 89 -13.16 0.94 -11.26
C PRO A 89 -14.21 -0.03 -11.83
N GLY A 90 -15.33 -0.20 -11.11
CA GLY A 90 -16.43 -1.06 -11.57
C GLY A 90 -16.22 -2.57 -11.40
N CYS A 91 -15.30 -3.00 -10.52
CA CYS A 91 -15.16 -4.42 -10.20
C CYS A 91 -16.39 -4.95 -9.44
N VAL A 92 -17.29 -5.62 -10.15
CA VAL A 92 -18.57 -6.11 -9.61
C VAL A 92 -18.44 -7.20 -8.54
N SER A 93 -17.29 -7.89 -8.48
CA SER A 93 -17.04 -8.97 -7.50
C SER A 93 -16.37 -8.49 -6.22
N CYS A 94 -15.94 -7.24 -6.18
CA CYS A 94 -15.31 -6.61 -5.04
C CYS A 94 -16.36 -5.82 -4.25
N TYR A 95 -16.35 -5.95 -2.93
CA TYR A 95 -17.21 -5.16 -2.07
C TYR A 95 -16.65 -3.74 -1.94
N ILE A 96 -17.18 -2.81 -2.74
CA ILE A 96 -16.96 -1.39 -2.54
C ILE A 96 -18.24 -0.66 -2.89
N ASN A 97 -18.85 0.00 -1.90
CA ASN A 97 -19.84 1.03 -2.17
C ASN A 97 -19.13 2.38 -2.14
N ARG A 98 -18.68 2.86 -3.30
CA ARG A 98 -18.00 4.17 -3.43
C ARG A 98 -18.96 5.36 -3.36
N ASP A 99 -20.27 5.09 -3.39
CA ASP A 99 -21.33 6.10 -3.29
C ASP A 99 -21.81 6.32 -1.85
N GLU A 100 -21.43 5.45 -0.91
CA GLU A 100 -21.65 5.65 0.52
C GLU A 100 -20.41 6.28 1.15
N PRO A 101 -20.54 7.42 1.86
CA PRO A 101 -19.44 7.93 2.68
C PRO A 101 -19.05 6.85 3.68
N GLN A 102 -17.78 6.44 3.65
CA GLN A 102 -17.28 5.44 4.59
C GLN A 102 -17.48 5.96 6.01
N ALA A 103 -18.34 5.29 6.79
CA ALA A 103 -18.61 5.66 8.17
C ALA A 103 -17.36 5.40 9.02
N GLY A 104 -16.57 6.43 9.27
CA GLY A 104 -15.33 6.30 10.05
C GLY A 104 -14.45 7.56 10.09
N ALA A 105 -15.03 8.73 10.35
CA ALA A 105 -14.28 9.90 10.81
C ALA A 105 -15.13 10.63 11.85
N ALA A 106 -14.98 10.24 13.11
CA ALA A 106 -15.47 10.95 14.29
C ALA A 106 -14.35 11.00 15.32
#